data_AF-F9HLQ8-F1
#
_entry.id   AF-F9HLQ8-F1
#
_cell.length_a   1.000
_cell.length_b   1.000
_cell.length_c   1.000
_cell.angle_alpha   90.00
_cell.angle_beta   90.00
_cell.angle_gamma   90.00
#
_symmetry.space_group_name_H-M   'P 1'
#
loop_
_entity.id
_entity.type
_entity.pdbx_description
1 polymer ?
#
loop_
_entity_poly.entity_id
_entity_poly.type
_entity_poly.pdbx_seq_one_letter_code
_entity_poly.pdbx_strand_id
1 'polypeptide(L)' 'MIHHLVKDALENLDDPTEFDYLKFISYYNLKTMTNEIMVKEEYLALVN' A
#
# COMPACT_ATOMS: atom_id res chain seq x y z
N MET A 1 10.82 -2.39 2.96
CA MET A 1 10.55 -2.74 1.54
C MET A 1 9.12 -2.38 1.17
N ILE A 2 8.10 -2.90 1.86
CA ILE A 2 6.69 -2.51 1.65
C ILE A 2 6.45 -1.00 1.88
N HIS A 3 7.08 -0.39 2.90
CA HIS A 3 7.03 1.06 3.13
C HIS A 3 7.29 1.89 1.86
N HIS A 4 8.40 1.65 1.18
CA HIS A 4 8.76 2.37 -0.04
C HIS A 4 7.77 2.11 -1.16
N LEU A 5 7.27 0.88 -1.30
CA LEU A 5 6.28 0.57 -2.34
C LEU A 5 4.96 1.30 -2.11
N VAL A 6 4.47 1.33 -0.86
CA VAL A 6 3.22 2.02 -0.49
C VAL A 6 3.40 3.52 -0.62
N LYS A 7 4.53 4.06 -0.15
CA LYS A 7 4.88 5.46 -0.28
C LYS A 7 4.98 5.90 -1.74
N ASP A 8 5.70 5.16 -2.58
CA ASP A 8 5.78 5.46 -4.01
C ASP A 8 4.40 5.42 -4.66
N ALA A 9 3.55 4.44 -4.32
CA ALA A 9 2.20 4.39 -4.87
C ALA A 9 1.33 5.56 -4.40
N LEU A 10 1.44 5.99 -3.15
CA LEU A 10 0.77 7.18 -2.63
C LEU A 10 1.30 8.47 -3.26
N GLU A 11 2.61 8.58 -3.51
CA GLU A 11 3.21 9.72 -4.21
C GLU A 11 2.84 9.76 -5.70
N ASN A 12 2.55 8.61 -6.30
CA ASN A 12 2.04 8.51 -7.68
C ASN A 12 0.52 8.68 -7.76
N LEU A 13 -0.19 8.79 -6.64
CA LEU A 13 -1.62 9.07 -6.57
C LEU A 13 -1.82 10.56 -6.26
N ASP A 14 -2.75 11.21 -6.97
CA ASP A 14 -3.12 12.60 -6.68
C ASP A 14 -3.85 12.72 -5.33
N ASP A 15 -4.61 11.68 -4.96
CA ASP A 15 -5.30 11.59 -3.67
C ASP A 15 -4.91 10.27 -2.96
N PRO A 16 -4.29 10.33 -1.77
CA PRO A 16 -3.94 9.14 -1.03
C PRO A 16 -5.16 8.30 -0.62
N THR A 17 -6.36 8.88 -0.55
CA THR A 17 -7.59 8.14 -0.24
C THR A 17 -8.07 7.23 -1.38
N GLU A 18 -7.56 7.43 -2.60
CA GLU A 18 -7.80 6.54 -3.74
C GLU A 18 -6.89 5.29 -3.74
N PHE A 19 -6.04 5.13 -2.72
CA PHE A 19 -5.14 4.00 -2.64
C PHE A 19 -5.88 2.66 -2.48
N ASP A 20 -5.85 1.86 -3.55
CA ASP A 20 -6.46 0.53 -3.58
C ASP A 20 -5.45 -0.56 -3.19
N TYR A 21 -5.48 -0.95 -1.92
CA TYR A 21 -4.63 -2.01 -1.38
C TYR A 21 -4.84 -3.37 -2.08
N LEU A 22 -6.04 -3.69 -2.58
CA LEU A 22 -6.29 -4.96 -3.28
C LEU A 22 -5.53 -5.01 -4.60
N LYS A 23 -5.57 -3.89 -5.34
CA LYS A 23 -4.87 -3.73 -6.61
C LYS A 23 -3.36 -3.77 -6.42
N PHE A 24 -2.88 -3.12 -5.36
CA PHE A 24 -1.47 -3.11 -4.97
C PHE A 24 -0.94 -4.52 -4.62
N ILE A 25 -1.67 -5.24 -3.77
CA ILE A 25 -1.33 -6.60 -3.36
C ILE A 25 -1.35 -7.55 -4.56
N SER A 26 -2.31 -7.39 -5.47
CA SER A 26 -2.39 -8.15 -6.71
C SER A 26 -1.21 -7.86 -7.65
N TYR A 27 -0.87 -6.58 -7.85
CA TYR A 27 0.21 -6.13 -8.71
C TYR A 27 1.58 -6.64 -8.26
N TYR A 28 1.87 -6.54 -6.95
CA TYR A 28 3.11 -7.04 -6.36
C TYR A 28 3.06 -8.54 -6.01
N ASN A 29 1.97 -9.24 -6.37
CA ASN A 29 1.74 -10.66 -6.08
C ASN A 29 1.93 -11.02 -4.59
N LEU A 30 1.55 -10.11 -3.71
CA LEU A 30 1.69 -10.17 -2.25
C LEU A 30 0.61 -11.08 -1.63
N LYS A 31 0.54 -12.36 -2.04
CA LYS A 31 -0.56 -13.28 -1.68
C LYS A 31 -0.63 -13.71 -0.20
N THR A 32 0.19 -13.15 0.69
CA THR A 32 0.21 -13.53 2.10
C THR A 32 -0.55 -12.53 2.96
N MET A 33 -1.25 -13.01 3.98
CA MET A 33 -1.94 -12.15 4.96
C MET A 33 -0.98 -11.17 5.65
N THR A 34 0.27 -11.58 5.88
CA THR A 34 1.30 -10.70 6.45
C THR A 34 1.54 -9.47 5.57
N ASN A 35 1.65 -9.65 4.26
CA ASN A 35 1.86 -8.52 3.36
C ASN A 35 0.65 -7.59 3.31
N GLU A 36 -0.57 -8.15 3.36
CA GLU A 36 -1.79 -7.35 3.41
C GLU A 36 -1.86 -6.49 4.68
N ILE A 37 -1.53 -7.07 5.84
CA ILE A 37 -1.47 -6.35 7.11
C ILE A 37 -0.42 -5.24 7.03
N MET A 38 0.79 -5.56 6.56
CA MET A 38 1.88 -4.58 6.43
C MET A 38 1.52 -3.43 5.49
N VAL A 39 0.85 -3.68 4.36
CA VAL A 39 0.41 -2.62 3.44
C VAL A 39 -0.61 -1.69 4.10
N LYS A 40 -1.56 -2.25 4.85
CA LYS A 40 -2.58 -1.46 5.57
C LYS A 40 -1.97 -0.63 6.69
N GLU A 41 -1.07 -1.20 7.47
CA GLU A 41 -0.37 -0.47 8.53
C GLU A 41 0.47 0.67 7.97
N GLU A 42 1.23 0.43 6.91
CA GLU A 42 2.03 1.48 6.26
C GLU A 42 1.17 2.57 5.62
N TYR A 43 0.08 2.19 4.96
CA TYR A 43 -0.88 3.15 4.43
C TYR A 43 -1.47 4.04 5.54
N LEU A 44 -1.91 3.44 6.64
CA LEU A 44 -2.39 4.18 7.80
C LEU A 44 -1.30 5.07 8.40
N ALA A 45 -0.05 4.63 8.46
CA ALA A 45 1.05 5.42 8.98
C ALA A 45 1.45 6.60 8.08
N LEU A 46 1.18 6.52 6.77
CA LEU A 46 1.49 7.58 5.79
C LEU A 46 0.33 8.58 5.62
N VAL A 47 -0.91 8.14 5.82
CA VAL A 47 -2.11 8.98 5.67
C VAL A 47 -2.53 9.67 6.99
N ASN A 48 -2.09 9.15 8.14
CA ASN A 48 -2.35 9.71 9.46
C ASN A 48 -1.27 10.70 9.90
#